data_AF-A0A2N2WVG4-F1
#
_entry.id   AF-A0A2N2WVG4-F1
#
_cell.length_a   1.000
_cell.length_b   1.000
_cell.length_c   1.000
_cell.angle_alpha   90.00
_cell.angle_beta   90.00
_cell.angle_gamma   90.00
#
_symmetry.space_group_name_H-M   'P 1'
#
loop_
_entity.id
_entity.type
_entity.pdbx_description
1 polymer ?
#
loop_
_entity_poly.entity_id
_entity_poly.type
_entity_poly.pdbx_seq_one_letter_code
_entity_poly.pdbx_strand_id
1 'polypeptide(L)'
;MDTNLIEAYYKLRQEIDAASVKLEKHHKNQIACKKGCSLCCESLRLFPLELAAIRQELGEYIQQLPKKRFRLNPKACRFLVNNVCTIYASRPIICRTQGLPLLYENKQGTGFEFSTCRLNFNEVAIESFNQDNALFMSPFNSRLFLLNQQFVKQINKKKTDSFSRFKLNSLG
;
A
#
# COMPACT_ATOMS: atom_id res chain seq x y z
N MET A 1 2.41 20.24 11.04
CA MET A 1 2.95 18.86 10.91
C MET A 1 4.35 19.00 10.37
N ASP A 2 5.31 18.24 10.89
CA ASP A 2 6.67 18.25 10.35
C ASP A 2 6.64 17.70 8.93
N THR A 3 6.76 18.59 7.95
CA THR A 3 6.75 18.26 6.52
C THR A 3 7.85 17.26 6.18
N ASN A 4 8.94 17.21 6.94
CA ASN A 4 10.07 16.33 6.68
C ASN A 4 9.71 14.84 6.70
N LEU A 5 8.91 14.38 7.67
CA LEU A 5 8.53 12.96 7.76
C LEU A 5 7.57 12.52 6.64
N ILE A 6 6.69 13.41 6.22
CA ILE A 6 5.78 13.16 5.09
C ILE A 6 6.58 13.12 3.79
N GLU A 7 7.54 14.02 3.59
CA GLU A 7 8.47 13.96 2.44
C GLU A 7 9.33 12.70 2.44
N ALA A 8 9.82 12.25 3.61
CA ALA A 8 10.54 10.99 3.73
C ALA A 8 9.66 9.78 3.36
N TYR A 9 8.38 9.81 3.72
CA TYR A 9 7.41 8.82 3.29
C TYR A 9 7.15 8.87 1.78
N TYR A 10 7.11 10.04 1.16
CA TYR A 10 7.00 10.16 -0.30
C TYR A 10 8.21 9.57 -1.01
N LYS A 11 9.42 9.80 -0.51
CA LYS A 11 10.64 9.16 -1.03
C LYS A 11 10.56 7.63 -0.93
N LEU A 12 10.11 7.10 0.21
CA LEU A 12 9.88 5.66 0.37
C LEU A 12 8.87 5.10 -0.65
N ARG A 13 7.78 5.84 -0.94
CA ARG A 13 6.82 5.48 -1.99
C ARG A 13 7.45 5.48 -3.37
N GLN A 14 8.26 6.48 -3.70
CA GLN A 14 8.93 6.57 -5.00
C GLN A 14 9.92 5.42 -5.23
N GLU A 15 10.65 5.01 -4.19
CA GLU A 15 11.54 3.85 -4.26
C GLU A 15 10.75 2.55 -4.54
N ILE A 16 9.61 2.37 -3.87
CA ILE A 16 8.72 1.23 -4.10
C ILE A 16 8.14 1.28 -5.52
N ASP A 17 7.69 2.44 -5.99
CA ASP A 17 7.18 2.59 -7.35
C ASP A 17 8.26 2.24 -8.38
N ALA A 18 9.50 2.70 -8.19
CA ALA A 18 10.62 2.38 -9.07
C ALA A 18 10.94 0.88 -9.09
N ALA A 19 10.91 0.21 -7.93
CA ALA A 19 11.07 -1.24 -7.86
C ALA A 19 9.90 -1.98 -8.52
N SER A 20 8.68 -1.46 -8.36
CA SER A 20 7.45 -2.03 -8.92
C SER A 20 7.49 -2.01 -10.44
N VAL A 21 7.88 -0.90 -11.07
CA VAL A 21 8.02 -0.78 -12.53
C VAL A 21 9.00 -1.81 -13.10
N LYS A 22 10.11 -2.09 -12.40
CA LYS A 22 11.07 -3.12 -12.82
C LYS A 22 10.43 -4.51 -12.82
N LEU A 23 9.70 -4.84 -11.75
CA LEU A 23 9.03 -6.13 -11.61
C LEU A 23 7.88 -6.29 -12.61
N GLU A 24 7.09 -5.24 -12.83
CA GLU A 24 6.02 -5.24 -13.84
C GLU A 24 6.57 -5.51 -15.24
N LYS A 25 7.72 -4.92 -15.59
CA LYS A 25 8.38 -5.17 -16.87
C LYS A 25 8.92 -6.60 -16.96
N HIS A 26 9.54 -7.09 -15.88
CA HIS A 26 10.10 -8.44 -15.82
C HIS A 26 9.01 -9.52 -15.94
N HIS A 27 7.87 -9.32 -15.27
CA HIS A 27 6.75 -10.25 -15.19
C HIS A 27 5.56 -9.88 -16.08
N LYS A 28 5.81 -9.17 -17.19
CA LYS A 28 4.75 -8.61 -18.05
C LYS A 28 3.73 -9.64 -18.56
N ASN A 29 4.14 -10.91 -18.69
CA ASN A 29 3.30 -11.98 -19.20
C ASN A 29 2.50 -12.67 -18.08
N GLN A 30 2.90 -12.49 -16.82
CA GLN A 30 2.29 -13.12 -15.65
C GLN A 30 1.44 -12.16 -14.81
N ILE A 31 1.58 -10.84 -15.03
CA ILE A 31 0.79 -9.81 -14.35
C ILE A 31 -0.39 -9.40 -15.24
N ALA A 32 -1.60 -9.75 -14.80
CA ALA A 32 -2.85 -9.32 -15.43
C ALA A 32 -3.36 -7.96 -14.90
N CYS A 33 -2.70 -7.41 -13.88
CA CYS A 33 -3.10 -6.16 -13.25
C CYS A 33 -2.97 -4.98 -14.23
N LYS A 34 -4.04 -4.20 -14.36
CA LYS A 34 -4.10 -2.99 -15.19
C LYS A 34 -5.10 -2.01 -14.60
N LYS A 35 -5.13 -0.77 -15.11
CA LYS A 35 -6.18 0.20 -14.77
C LYS A 35 -7.55 -0.44 -14.96
N GLY A 36 -8.40 -0.41 -13.93
CA GLY A 36 -9.69 -1.10 -13.93
C GLY A 36 -9.70 -2.47 -13.23
N CYS A 37 -8.54 -3.04 -12.91
CA CYS A 37 -8.47 -4.22 -12.03
C CYS A 37 -8.71 -3.79 -10.58
N SER A 38 -9.71 -4.39 -9.93
CA SER A 38 -10.15 -3.97 -8.59
C SER A 38 -10.47 -5.10 -7.62
N LEU A 39 -10.11 -6.34 -7.95
CA LEU A 39 -10.42 -7.50 -7.10
C LEU A 39 -9.76 -7.42 -5.72
N CYS A 40 -8.56 -6.85 -5.63
CA CYS A 40 -7.84 -6.65 -4.38
C CYS A 40 -8.12 -5.29 -3.71
N CYS A 41 -9.00 -4.45 -4.28
CA CYS A 41 -9.28 -3.12 -3.76
C CYS A 41 -10.28 -3.17 -2.61
N GLU A 42 -9.80 -3.56 -1.42
CA GLU A 42 -10.59 -3.67 -0.20
C GLU A 42 -10.31 -2.54 0.81
N SER A 43 -11.09 -2.50 1.88
CA SER A 43 -10.87 -1.57 3.00
C SER A 43 -9.65 -1.97 3.84
N LEU A 44 -8.49 -1.42 3.48
CA LEU A 44 -7.23 -1.62 4.20
C LEU A 44 -7.12 -0.76 5.46
N ARG A 45 -6.22 -1.12 6.35
CA ARG A 45 -5.82 -0.30 7.49
C ARG A 45 -4.39 0.20 7.33
N LEU A 46 -4.17 1.47 7.64
CA LEU A 46 -2.93 2.19 7.38
C LEU A 46 -2.38 2.79 8.66
N PHE A 47 -1.08 3.09 8.65
CA PHE A 47 -0.46 3.87 9.71
C PHE A 47 -0.94 5.33 9.73
N PRO A 48 -0.89 6.01 10.89
CA PRO A 48 -1.13 7.45 11.02
C PRO A 48 -0.40 8.30 9.98
N LEU A 49 0.89 8.01 9.75
CA LEU A 49 1.72 8.73 8.79
C LEU A 49 1.17 8.63 7.36
N GLU A 50 0.81 7.42 6.91
CA GLU A 50 0.27 7.21 5.57
C GLU A 50 -1.03 8.02 5.36
N LEU A 51 -1.91 8.03 6.36
CA LEU A 51 -3.15 8.81 6.29
C LEU A 51 -2.92 10.32 6.32
N ALA A 52 -1.94 10.79 7.08
CA ALA A 52 -1.57 12.20 7.09
C ALA A 52 -1.02 12.64 5.73
N ALA A 53 -0.14 11.83 5.14
CA ALA A 53 0.41 12.04 3.82
C ALA A 53 -0.69 12.07 2.74
N ILE A 54 -1.64 11.12 2.77
CA ILE A 54 -2.78 11.13 1.84
C ILE A 54 -3.62 12.40 2.02
N ARG A 55 -3.90 12.82 3.26
CA ARG A 55 -4.64 14.07 3.51
C ARG A 55 -3.91 15.28 2.97
N GLN A 56 -2.59 15.34 3.11
CA GLN A 56 -1.78 16.44 2.61
C GLN A 56 -1.80 16.51 1.08
N GLU A 57 -1.64 15.38 0.37
CA GLU A 57 -1.69 15.36 -1.10
C GLU A 57 -3.07 15.72 -1.66
N LEU A 58 -4.14 15.27 -0.99
CA LEU A 58 -5.50 15.53 -1.46
C LEU A 58 -5.96 16.96 -1.15
N GLY A 59 -5.48 17.57 -0.06
CA GLY A 59 -5.92 18.90 0.36
C GLY A 59 -7.46 19.01 0.39
N GLU A 60 -8.00 20.04 -0.25
CA GLU A 60 -9.44 20.29 -0.34
C GLU A 60 -10.19 19.23 -1.17
N TYR A 61 -9.52 18.54 -2.10
CA TYR A 61 -10.13 17.49 -2.92
C TYR A 61 -10.70 16.34 -2.08
N ILE A 62 -10.22 16.17 -0.83
CA ILE A 62 -10.78 15.19 0.10
C ILE A 62 -12.30 15.37 0.32
N GLN A 63 -12.81 16.59 0.22
CA GLN A 63 -14.24 16.90 0.38
C GLN A 63 -15.08 16.39 -0.80
N GLN A 64 -14.47 16.23 -1.97
CA GLN A 64 -15.09 15.72 -3.19
C GLN A 64 -15.04 14.19 -3.27
N LEU A 65 -14.31 13.53 -2.36
CA LEU A 65 -14.23 12.08 -2.36
C LEU A 65 -15.58 11.43 -2.00
N PRO A 66 -15.90 10.25 -2.58
CA PRO A 66 -17.16 9.58 -2.33
C PRO A 66 -17.38 9.31 -0.83
N LYS A 67 -18.39 9.95 -0.21
CA LYS A 67 -18.64 9.90 1.25
C LYS A 67 -19.26 8.59 1.74
N LYS A 68 -20.05 7.95 0.91
CA LYS A 68 -20.67 6.64 1.12
C LYS A 68 -20.74 5.94 -0.22
N ARG A 69 -20.67 4.61 -0.23
CA ARG A 69 -21.05 3.84 -1.40
C ARG A 69 -22.03 2.76 -1.01
N PHE A 70 -23.11 2.69 -1.77
CA PHE A 70 -23.86 1.46 -1.95
C PHE A 70 -23.01 0.52 -2.79
N ARG A 71 -22.22 -0.33 -2.12
CA ARG A 71 -21.52 -1.42 -2.79
C ARG A 71 -22.35 -2.68 -2.59
N LEU A 72 -22.52 -3.46 -3.64
CA LEU A 72 -22.94 -4.86 -3.54
C LEU A 72 -21.92 -5.68 -2.69
N ASN A 73 -20.66 -5.24 -2.64
CA ASN A 73 -19.61 -5.83 -1.80
C ASN A 73 -19.19 -4.87 -0.65
N PRO A 74 -19.53 -5.18 0.62
CA PRO A 74 -19.20 -4.34 1.77
C PRO A 74 -17.69 -4.22 2.05
N LYS A 75 -16.85 -5.10 1.48
CA LYS A 75 -15.39 -5.05 1.65
C LYS A 75 -14.69 -4.10 0.69
N ALA A 76 -15.35 -3.70 -0.40
CA ALA A 76 -14.71 -2.88 -1.44
C ALA A 76 -14.30 -1.49 -0.94
N CYS A 77 -13.11 -1.04 -1.35
CA CYS A 77 -12.57 0.28 -1.01
C CYS A 77 -13.51 1.40 -1.48
N ARG A 78 -13.81 2.41 -0.66
CA ARG A 78 -14.73 3.50 -1.02
C ARG A 78 -14.22 4.41 -2.15
N PHE A 79 -12.92 4.38 -2.48
CA PHE A 79 -12.32 5.26 -3.48
C PHE A 79 -12.40 4.73 -4.92
N LEU A 80 -12.92 3.53 -5.13
CA LEU A 80 -12.92 2.88 -6.45
C LEU A 80 -14.16 3.21 -7.33
N VAL A 81 -14.22 4.32 -8.08
CA VAL A 81 -15.37 4.71 -8.98
C VAL A 81 -15.22 4.01 -10.31
N ASN A 82 -16.25 3.27 -10.77
CA ASN A 82 -16.19 2.51 -12.04
C ASN A 82 -14.91 1.66 -12.18
N ASN A 83 -14.55 0.95 -11.10
CA ASN A 83 -13.31 0.15 -10.99
C ASN A 83 -11.99 0.95 -11.12
N VAL A 84 -12.03 2.27 -11.00
CA VAL A 84 -10.85 3.15 -11.01
C VAL A 84 -10.70 3.83 -9.65
N CYS A 85 -9.49 3.81 -9.09
CA CYS A 85 -9.20 4.48 -7.82
C CYS A 85 -9.16 6.00 -8.00
N THR A 86 -9.99 6.75 -7.27
CA THR A 86 -10.02 8.22 -7.33
C THR A 86 -8.83 8.87 -6.61
N ILE A 87 -8.11 8.11 -5.77
CA ILE A 87 -6.89 8.56 -5.09
C ILE A 87 -5.65 7.81 -5.60
N TYR A 88 -5.64 7.41 -6.87
CA TYR A 88 -4.61 6.51 -7.43
C TYR A 88 -3.18 7.03 -7.22
N ALA A 89 -2.95 8.32 -7.44
CA ALA A 89 -1.67 8.98 -7.20
C ALA A 89 -1.29 8.97 -5.72
N SER A 90 -2.28 9.13 -4.83
CA SER A 90 -2.11 9.12 -3.38
C SER A 90 -2.16 7.74 -2.72
N ARG A 91 -2.04 6.65 -3.49
CA ARG A 91 -2.14 5.30 -2.91
C ARG A 91 -1.09 5.08 -1.80
N PRO A 92 -1.47 4.46 -0.67
CA PRO A 92 -0.53 4.02 0.36
C PRO A 92 0.35 2.87 -0.13
N ILE A 93 1.39 2.54 0.63
CA ILE A 93 2.37 1.51 0.24
C ILE A 93 1.71 0.17 -0.09
N ILE A 94 0.82 -0.32 0.78
CA ILE A 94 0.11 -1.58 0.55
C ILE A 94 -0.70 -1.58 -0.75
N CYS A 95 -1.30 -0.45 -1.13
CA CYS A 95 -2.04 -0.33 -2.39
C CYS A 95 -1.15 -0.26 -3.63
N ARG A 96 0.13 0.07 -3.47
CA ARG A 96 1.12 0.16 -4.55
C ARG A 96 1.80 -1.18 -4.81
N THR A 97 2.02 -1.96 -3.76
CA THR A 97 2.66 -3.27 -3.85
C THR A 97 1.69 -4.41 -4.15
N GLN A 98 0.40 -4.23 -3.85
CA GLN A 98 -0.62 -5.24 -4.13
C GLN A 98 -0.68 -5.58 -5.63
N GLY A 99 -0.51 -6.87 -5.95
CA GLY A 99 -0.47 -7.35 -7.33
C GLY A 99 0.91 -7.82 -7.76
N LEU A 100 1.97 -7.31 -7.13
CA LEU A 100 3.33 -7.74 -7.38
C LEU A 100 3.62 -9.08 -6.69
N PRO A 101 4.68 -9.80 -7.11
CA PRO A 101 5.26 -10.88 -6.33
C PRO A 101 5.98 -10.27 -5.11
N LEU A 102 5.51 -10.56 -3.91
CA LEU A 102 6.05 -10.01 -2.66
C LEU A 102 6.72 -11.11 -1.85
N LEU A 103 7.90 -10.79 -1.29
CA LEU A 103 8.60 -11.63 -0.33
C LEU A 103 8.66 -10.98 1.05
N TYR A 104 8.46 -11.79 2.07
CA TYR A 104 8.59 -11.43 3.47
C TYR A 104 9.54 -12.42 4.14
N GLU A 105 10.29 -12.00 5.16
CA GLU A 105 10.93 -12.99 6.04
C GLU A 105 9.85 -13.77 6.79
N ASN A 106 10.03 -15.09 6.88
CA ASN A 106 9.17 -15.92 7.70
C ASN A 106 9.38 -15.58 9.19
N LYS A 107 8.42 -15.96 10.03
CA LYS A 107 8.47 -15.66 11.47
C LYS A 107 9.66 -16.31 12.20
N GLN A 108 10.23 -17.36 11.63
CA GLN A 108 11.35 -18.12 12.20
C GLN A 108 12.71 -17.55 11.80
N GLY A 109 12.78 -16.61 10.85
CA GLY A 109 14.03 -16.08 10.30
C GLY A 109 14.83 -17.07 9.45
N THR A 110 14.23 -18.19 9.04
CA THR A 110 14.90 -19.30 8.33
C THR A 110 14.59 -19.35 6.84
N GLY A 111 13.78 -18.42 6.32
CA GLY A 111 13.36 -18.41 4.92
C GLY A 111 12.38 -17.29 4.62
N PHE A 112 11.72 -17.38 3.46
CA PHE A 112 10.79 -16.35 2.98
C PHE A 112 9.36 -16.88 2.85
N GLU A 113 8.39 -16.00 3.14
CA GLU A 113 6.98 -16.16 2.79
C GLU A 113 6.69 -15.37 1.51
N PHE A 114 5.96 -15.99 0.58
CA PHE A 114 5.61 -15.40 -0.70
C PHE A 114 4.13 -15.02 -0.76
N SER A 115 3.84 -13.87 -1.37
CA SER A 115 2.46 -13.39 -1.55
C SER A 115 2.27 -12.80 -2.94
N THR A 116 1.20 -13.22 -3.62
CA THR A 116 0.78 -12.70 -4.92
C THR A 116 -0.71 -12.44 -4.98
N CYS A 117 -1.13 -11.71 -6.01
CA CYS A 117 -2.54 -11.64 -6.39
C CYS A 117 -3.01 -12.97 -6.98
N ARG A 118 -4.23 -13.40 -6.64
CA ARG A 118 -4.87 -14.62 -7.17
C ARG A 118 -5.13 -14.62 -8.69
N LEU A 119 -4.91 -13.49 -9.36
CA LEU A 119 -5.01 -13.39 -10.82
C LEU A 119 -3.65 -13.46 -11.51
N ASN A 120 -2.56 -13.29 -10.75
CA ASN A 120 -1.21 -13.23 -11.30
C ASN A 120 -0.48 -14.51 -10.91
N PHE A 121 0.47 -14.94 -11.73
CA PHE A 121 1.37 -16.06 -11.40
C PHE A 121 0.68 -17.42 -11.14
N ASN A 122 -0.50 -17.66 -11.73
CA ASN A 122 -1.27 -18.90 -11.53
C ASN A 122 -0.58 -20.17 -12.06
N GLU A 123 0.41 -20.02 -12.94
CA GLU A 123 1.14 -21.12 -13.59
C GLU A 123 2.63 -21.12 -13.24
N VAL A 124 3.01 -20.48 -12.11
CA VAL A 124 4.42 -20.33 -11.71
C VAL A 124 4.65 -20.94 -10.33
N ALA A 125 5.70 -21.75 -10.21
CA ALA A 125 6.14 -22.32 -8.94
C ALA A 125 6.62 -21.22 -7.99
N ILE A 126 6.15 -21.24 -6.74
CA ILE A 126 6.47 -20.22 -5.73
C ILE A 126 7.96 -20.20 -5.41
N GLU A 127 8.62 -21.35 -5.50
CA GLU A 127 10.05 -21.57 -5.27
C GLU A 127 10.93 -20.86 -6.30
N SER A 128 10.36 -20.44 -7.44
CA SER A 128 11.09 -19.67 -8.45
C SER A 128 11.28 -18.19 -8.07
N PHE A 129 10.63 -17.74 -6.98
CA PHE A 129 10.73 -16.35 -6.53
C PHE A 129 11.84 -16.14 -5.49
N ASN A 130 12.63 -15.09 -5.73
CA ASN A 130 13.71 -14.63 -4.88
C ASN A 130 13.79 -13.09 -4.92
N GLN A 131 14.80 -12.50 -4.27
CA GLN A 131 14.90 -11.03 -4.17
C GLN A 131 15.17 -10.32 -5.51
N ASP A 132 15.59 -11.03 -6.56
CA ASP A 132 15.84 -10.45 -7.88
C ASP A 132 14.56 -10.32 -8.72
N ASN A 133 13.57 -11.18 -8.45
CA ASN A 133 12.32 -11.23 -9.22
C ASN A 133 11.06 -11.05 -8.35
N ALA A 134 11.20 -10.72 -7.06
CA ALA A 134 10.10 -10.36 -6.18
C ALA A 134 10.49 -9.17 -5.29
N LEU A 135 9.48 -8.40 -4.88
CA LEU A 135 9.69 -7.25 -4.02
C LEU A 135 9.89 -7.72 -2.57
N PHE A 136 11.13 -7.62 -2.09
CA PHE A 136 11.43 -7.92 -0.69
C PHE A 136 10.91 -6.81 0.23
N MET A 137 9.84 -7.11 0.98
CA MET A 137 9.07 -6.11 1.72
C MET A 137 9.63 -5.79 3.10
N SER A 138 10.43 -6.65 3.74
CA SER A 138 10.94 -6.44 5.10
C SER A 138 11.62 -5.07 5.27
N PRO A 139 12.56 -4.63 4.39
CA PRO A 139 13.22 -3.33 4.55
C PRO A 139 12.25 -2.15 4.41
N PHE A 140 11.30 -2.22 3.48
CA PHE A 140 10.29 -1.18 3.28
C PHE A 140 9.34 -1.07 4.47
N ASN A 141 8.87 -2.21 5.00
CA ASN A 141 7.98 -2.25 6.16
C ASN A 141 8.66 -1.71 7.42
N SER A 142 9.92 -2.07 7.66
CA SER A 142 10.71 -1.56 8.78
C SER A 142 10.90 -0.05 8.69
N ARG A 143 11.28 0.47 7.51
CA ARG A 143 11.41 1.92 7.29
C ARG A 143 10.09 2.66 7.45
N LEU A 144 9.00 2.13 6.91
CA LEU A 144 7.66 2.70 7.11
C LEU A 144 7.29 2.75 8.60
N PHE A 145 7.56 1.69 9.35
CA PHE A 145 7.27 1.64 10.78
C PHE A 145 8.09 2.67 11.56
N LEU A 146 9.39 2.80 11.28
CA LEU A 146 10.26 3.80 11.92
C LEU A 146 9.79 5.24 11.66
N LEU A 147 9.47 5.56 10.40
CA LEU A 147 8.90 6.86 10.04
C LEU A 147 7.58 7.11 10.78
N ASN A 148 6.71 6.10 10.85
CA ASN A 148 5.45 6.22 11.58
C ASN A 148 5.67 6.40 13.09
N GLN A 149 6.63 5.70 13.69
CA GLN A 149 6.96 5.84 15.10
C GLN A 149 7.42 7.28 15.41
N GLN A 150 8.30 7.85 14.58
CA GLN A 150 8.72 9.24 14.70
C GLN A 150 7.54 10.21 14.54
N PHE A 151 6.68 9.96 13.55
CA PHE A 151 5.50 10.78 13.31
C PHE A 151 4.52 10.77 14.48
N VAL A 152 4.25 9.60 15.07
CA VAL A 152 3.34 9.47 16.21
C VAL A 152 3.84 10.23 17.44
N LYS A 153 5.16 10.21 17.69
CA LYS A 153 5.78 10.98 18.78
C LYS A 153 5.53 12.49 18.63
N GLN A 154 5.41 13.00 17.40
CA GLN A 154 5.19 14.42 17.14
C GLN A 154 3.72 14.86 17.27
N ILE A 155 2.75 14.02 16.90
CA ILE A 155 1.33 14.43 16.86
C ILE A 155 0.63 14.45 18.23
N ASN A 156 1.30 13.98 19.31
CA ASN A 156 0.85 13.98 20.71
C ASN A 156 -0.66 13.69 20.92
N LYS A 157 -1.19 12.66 20.23
CA LYS A 157 -2.58 12.24 20.40
C LYS A 157 -2.66 11.13 21.44
N LYS A 158 -3.33 11.40 22.57
CA LYS A 158 -3.49 10.47 23.71
C LYS A 158 -3.98 9.04 23.37
N LYS A 159 -4.57 8.81 22.19
CA LYS A 159 -5.10 7.51 21.74
C LYS A 159 -4.45 7.00 20.44
N THR A 160 -3.24 7.44 20.11
CA THR A 160 -2.53 6.99 18.91
C THR A 160 -1.10 6.62 19.27
N ASP A 161 -0.76 5.36 19.06
CA ASP A 161 0.58 4.80 19.22
C ASP A 161 1.19 4.36 17.88
N SER A 162 2.43 3.89 17.89
CA SER A 162 3.16 3.49 16.68
C SER A 162 2.59 2.24 16.00
N PHE A 163 1.74 1.47 16.69
CA PHE A 163 1.09 0.26 16.18
C PHE A 163 -0.34 0.53 15.71
N SER A 164 -0.87 1.71 16.00
CA SER A 164 -2.23 2.10 15.66
C SER A 164 -2.45 2.03 14.15
N ARG A 165 -3.55 1.38 13.74
CA ARG A 165 -3.94 1.24 12.34
C ARG A 165 -5.36 1.74 12.14
N PHE A 166 -5.54 2.64 11.18
CA PHE A 166 -6.82 3.27 10.89
C PHE A 166 -7.31 2.85 9.51
N LYS A 167 -8.62 2.68 9.35
CA LYS A 167 -9.20 2.28 8.05
C LYS A 167 -8.92 3.38 7.03
N LEU A 168 -8.42 3.02 5.85
CA LEU A 168 -8.31 3.95 4.71
C LEU A 168 -9.66 4.62 4.40
N ASN A 169 -10.76 3.89 4.61
CA ASN A 169 -12.11 4.39 4.42
C ASN A 169 -12.54 5.51 5.41
N SER A 170 -11.74 5.81 6.45
CA SER A 170 -11.99 6.90 7.40
C SER A 170 -11.30 8.23 7.00
N LEU A 171 -10.87 8.37 5.75
CA LEU A 171 -10.46 9.65 5.17
C LEU A 171 -11.71 10.46 4.78
N GLY A 172 -11.73 11.73 5.18
CA GLY A 172 -12.91 12.62 5.14
C GLY A 172 -13.76 12.49 6.38
#